data_AF-A0AAX7TYB4-F1
#
_entry.id   AF-A0AAX7TYB4-F1
#
_cell.length_a   1.000
_cell.length_b   1.000
_cell.length_c   1.000
_cell.angle_alpha   90.00
_cell.angle_beta   90.00
_cell.angle_gamma   90.00
#
_symmetry.space_group_name_H-M   'P 1'
#
loop_
_entity.id
_entity.type
_entity.pdbx_description
1 polymer ?
#
loop_
_entity_poly.entity_id
_entity_poly.type
_entity_poly.pdbx_seq_one_letter_code
_entity_poly.pdbx_strand_id
1 'polypeptide(L)'
;YLLWLRTVLANTMDRTYDRNLPVSSLIMSRFVDNISSREEIDQAEYYLYKFRHSPNCWYLRDWTIHGWIRQCLKHGARDKALHTLKNKIQYGIFPDDFTFNLLMDSFIKDADFKSACSVVEEVMLQEAFDLPSTQILSLYALGSYLATRPQLAVSEERALGASLLICGQKQDNTIGLSAQLLGNAFLGKVENLKGIHAVFKGMPLFWGRGYLGRALAIMERVAAASSDVKLSKDTLGYVNDLLHDLPLTSESDSSGEESGGEEDKKENTVDEDDQAEAAKLPEYVKKFKELSSQLESQGKVESTSFQDLVTALAQQNLAAAETPDLEQYESRVQAWEAEKRQLIQREKEMREKKPFRSHEKANNVV
;
A
#
# COMPACT_ATOMS: atom_id res chain seq x y z
N TYR A 1 15.45 -7.54 -34.15
CA TYR A 1 14.84 -6.21 -34.34
C TYR A 1 14.60 -5.49 -33.00
N LEU A 2 13.89 -6.11 -32.05
CA LEU A 2 13.62 -5.53 -30.71
C LEU A 2 14.89 -5.18 -29.92
N LEU A 3 15.88 -6.09 -29.91
CA LEU A 3 17.18 -5.87 -29.23
C LEU A 3 17.92 -4.63 -29.79
N TRP A 4 17.91 -4.46 -31.12
CA TRP A 4 18.56 -3.33 -31.80
C TRP A 4 17.87 -2.01 -31.46
N LEU A 5 16.53 -1.97 -31.54
CA LEU A 5 15.76 -0.80 -31.18
C LEU A 5 16.01 -0.40 -29.71
N ARG A 6 16.16 -1.37 -28.79
CA ARG A 6 16.47 -1.08 -27.39
C ARG A 6 17.86 -0.50 -27.19
N THR A 7 18.90 -1.08 -27.80
CA THR A 7 20.26 -0.52 -27.70
C THR A 7 20.32 0.90 -28.24
N VAL A 8 19.54 1.21 -29.28
CA VAL A 8 19.40 2.57 -29.79
C VAL A 8 18.71 3.48 -28.78
N LEU A 9 17.64 3.02 -28.11
CA LEU A 9 16.95 3.81 -27.07
C LEU A 9 17.83 4.05 -25.85
N ALA A 10 18.53 3.03 -25.35
CA ALA A 10 19.49 3.12 -24.25
C ALA A 10 20.59 4.15 -24.55
N ASN A 11 21.26 4.01 -25.69
CA ASN A 11 22.28 4.96 -26.13
C ASN A 11 21.73 6.38 -26.31
N THR A 12 20.48 6.51 -26.74
CA THR A 12 19.83 7.82 -26.86
C THR A 12 19.60 8.44 -25.48
N MET A 13 19.13 7.65 -24.52
CA MET A 13 18.91 8.09 -23.14
C MET A 13 20.23 8.50 -22.47
N ASP A 14 21.28 7.68 -22.56
CA ASP A 14 22.58 7.99 -21.98
C ASP A 14 23.16 9.28 -22.58
N ARG A 15 23.12 9.45 -23.90
CA ARG A 15 23.55 10.70 -24.55
C ARG A 15 22.75 11.93 -24.10
N THR A 16 21.46 11.77 -23.80
CA THR A 16 20.65 12.89 -23.27
C THR A 16 20.97 13.18 -21.81
N TYR A 17 21.22 12.17 -20.99
CA TYR A 17 21.61 12.33 -19.60
C TYR A 17 23.00 12.97 -19.48
N ASP A 18 23.98 12.52 -20.28
CA ASP A 18 25.33 13.12 -20.31
C ASP A 18 25.31 14.60 -20.71
N ARG A 19 24.31 15.00 -21.50
CA ARG A 19 24.09 16.38 -21.93
C ARG A 19 23.19 17.18 -20.98
N ASN A 20 22.76 16.59 -19.86
CA ASN A 20 21.80 17.16 -18.91
C ASN A 20 20.50 17.66 -19.58
N LEU A 21 20.07 16.98 -20.64
CA LEU A 21 18.83 17.30 -21.35
C LEU A 21 17.67 16.43 -20.84
N PRO A 22 16.45 16.98 -20.80
CA PRO A 22 15.29 16.24 -20.32
C PRO A 22 14.90 15.12 -21.29
N VAL A 23 14.72 13.91 -20.75
CA VAL A 23 14.28 12.73 -21.50
C VAL A 23 12.76 12.75 -21.66
N SER A 24 12.25 12.41 -22.85
CA SER A 24 10.81 12.31 -23.07
C SER A 24 10.24 11.04 -22.42
N SER A 25 9.09 11.15 -21.77
CA SER A 25 8.38 9.99 -21.21
C SER A 25 7.99 8.95 -22.26
N LEU A 26 7.86 9.33 -23.54
CA LEU A 26 7.65 8.39 -24.64
C LEU A 26 8.83 7.45 -24.89
N ILE A 27 10.07 7.92 -24.65
CA ILE A 27 11.26 7.07 -24.80
C ILE A 27 11.26 6.03 -23.69
N MET A 28 10.93 6.45 -22.46
CA MET A 28 10.80 5.54 -21.32
C MET A 28 9.69 4.51 -21.54
N SER A 29 8.50 4.93 -21.98
CA SER A 29 7.40 3.99 -22.24
C SER A 29 7.76 2.96 -23.31
N ARG A 30 8.39 3.40 -24.41
CA ARG A 30 8.92 2.48 -25.45
C ARG A 30 10.00 1.56 -24.89
N PHE A 31 10.84 2.03 -23.98
CA PHE A 31 11.88 1.19 -23.38
C PHE A 31 11.25 0.07 -22.55
N VAL A 32 10.28 0.41 -21.69
CA VAL A 32 9.56 -0.53 -20.82
C VAL A 32 8.74 -1.53 -21.65
N ASP A 33 8.02 -1.08 -22.67
CA ASP A 33 7.20 -1.94 -23.53
C ASP A 33 8.02 -3.01 -24.29
N ASN A 34 9.29 -2.72 -24.57
CA ASN A 34 10.16 -3.55 -25.42
C ASN A 34 11.12 -4.46 -24.62
N ILE A 35 10.95 -4.58 -23.31
CA ILE A 35 11.74 -5.52 -22.49
C ILE A 35 11.43 -6.95 -22.96
N SER A 36 12.45 -7.79 -23.05
CA SER A 36 12.35 -9.17 -23.53
C SER A 36 13.05 -10.19 -22.63
N SER A 37 13.92 -9.77 -21.72
CA SER A 37 14.70 -10.63 -20.82
C SER A 37 14.71 -10.06 -19.39
N ARG A 38 15.01 -10.93 -18.41
CA ARG A 38 15.16 -10.56 -16.99
C ARG A 38 16.30 -9.55 -16.76
N GLU A 39 17.45 -9.71 -17.43
CA GLU A 39 18.58 -8.76 -17.29
C GLU A 39 18.19 -7.34 -17.74
N GLU A 40 17.23 -7.26 -18.66
CA GLU A 40 16.74 -5.99 -19.18
C GLU A 40 15.81 -5.28 -18.20
N ILE A 41 15.22 -6.03 -17.26
CA ILE A 41 14.46 -5.47 -16.15
C ILE A 41 15.40 -4.69 -15.22
N ASP A 42 16.60 -5.20 -14.97
CA ASP A 42 17.60 -4.45 -14.17
C ASP A 42 18.03 -3.15 -14.86
N GLN A 43 18.19 -3.19 -16.19
CA GLN A 43 18.49 -1.98 -16.98
C GLN A 43 17.31 -0.99 -16.95
N ALA A 44 16.09 -1.48 -17.08
CA ALA A 44 14.89 -0.66 -17.01
C ALA A 44 14.68 -0.04 -15.64
N GLU A 45 14.94 -0.78 -14.57
CA GLU A 45 14.95 -0.27 -13.20
C GLU A 45 15.92 0.92 -13.06
N TYR A 46 17.14 0.78 -13.59
CA TYR A 46 18.14 1.85 -13.59
C TYR A 46 17.68 3.09 -14.37
N TYR A 47 17.10 2.92 -15.56
CA TYR A 47 16.61 4.05 -16.34
C TYR A 47 15.38 4.72 -15.71
N LEU A 48 14.49 3.96 -15.06
CA LEU A 48 13.36 4.51 -14.30
C LEU A 48 13.86 5.36 -13.12
N TYR A 49 14.85 4.87 -12.37
CA TYR A 49 15.51 5.64 -11.32
C TYR A 49 16.10 6.95 -11.85
N LYS A 50 16.87 6.90 -12.94
CA LYS A 50 17.43 8.10 -13.59
C LYS A 50 16.35 9.06 -14.10
N PHE A 51 15.25 8.53 -14.61
CA PHE A 51 14.14 9.34 -15.10
C PHE A 51 13.45 10.10 -13.97
N ARG A 52 13.31 9.47 -12.78
CA ARG A 52 12.78 10.14 -11.59
C ARG A 52 13.66 11.29 -11.12
N HIS A 53 14.97 11.19 -11.32
CA HIS A 53 15.94 12.24 -11.02
C HIS A 53 16.16 13.24 -12.17
N SER A 54 15.24 13.26 -13.15
CA SER A 54 15.27 14.20 -14.27
C SER A 54 14.18 15.27 -14.14
N PRO A 55 14.28 16.42 -14.85
CA PRO A 55 13.25 17.46 -14.81
C PRO A 55 11.86 16.98 -15.25
N ASN A 56 11.81 15.90 -16.04
CA ASN A 56 10.56 15.35 -16.56
C ASN A 56 9.95 14.25 -15.67
N CYS A 57 10.38 14.15 -14.42
CA CYS A 57 9.95 13.11 -13.49
C CYS A 57 8.43 13.06 -13.27
N TRP A 58 7.75 14.20 -13.34
CA TRP A 58 6.29 14.31 -13.21
C TRP A 58 5.55 13.81 -14.45
N TYR A 59 6.20 13.76 -15.62
CA TYR A 59 5.59 13.31 -16.87
C TYR A 59 5.65 11.79 -17.05
N LEU A 60 6.01 11.02 -16.01
CA LEU A 60 5.80 9.58 -16.03
C LEU A 60 4.30 9.30 -16.14
N ARG A 61 3.93 8.37 -17.02
CA ARG A 61 2.53 8.10 -17.36
C ARG A 61 2.10 6.75 -16.82
N ASP A 62 0.83 6.64 -16.46
CA ASP A 62 0.24 5.46 -15.83
C ASP A 62 0.43 4.19 -16.67
N TRP A 63 0.29 4.29 -18.00
CA TRP A 63 0.54 3.14 -18.89
C TRP A 63 1.98 2.63 -18.84
N THR A 64 2.95 3.48 -18.49
CA THR A 64 4.37 3.07 -18.36
C THR A 64 4.59 2.32 -17.05
N ILE A 65 3.93 2.76 -15.98
CA ILE A 65 3.92 2.08 -14.68
C ILE A 65 3.21 0.73 -14.80
N HIS A 66 2.05 0.73 -15.45
CA HIS A 66 1.27 -0.47 -15.76
C HIS A 66 2.07 -1.46 -16.61
N GLY A 67 2.72 -0.97 -17.68
CA GLY A 67 3.59 -1.77 -18.54
C GLY A 67 4.79 -2.35 -17.78
N TRP A 68 5.41 -1.58 -16.89
CA TRP A 68 6.50 -2.04 -16.04
C TRP A 68 6.07 -3.23 -15.17
N ILE A 69 4.92 -3.11 -14.49
CA ILE A 69 4.42 -4.16 -13.61
C ILE A 69 4.03 -5.40 -14.40
N ARG A 70 3.32 -5.26 -15.52
CA ARG A 70 3.02 -6.40 -16.41
C ARG A 70 4.28 -7.11 -16.88
N GLN A 71 5.31 -6.35 -17.20
CA GLN A 71 6.57 -6.90 -17.67
C GLN A 71 7.34 -7.62 -16.56
N CYS A 72 7.32 -7.09 -15.34
CA CYS A 72 7.86 -7.76 -14.17
C CYS A 72 7.14 -9.08 -13.94
N LEU A 73 5.81 -9.12 -14.04
CA LEU A 73 5.02 -10.34 -13.89
C LEU A 73 5.33 -11.37 -14.99
N LYS A 74 5.47 -10.93 -16.25
CA LYS A 74 5.75 -11.80 -17.40
C LYS A 74 7.08 -12.55 -17.30
N HIS A 75 8.11 -11.92 -16.73
CA HIS A 75 9.45 -12.52 -16.58
C HIS A 75 9.75 -13.03 -15.17
N GLY A 76 8.73 -13.17 -14.32
CA GLY A 76 8.90 -13.64 -12.94
C GLY A 76 9.74 -12.71 -12.05
N ALA A 77 9.81 -11.41 -12.37
CA ALA A 77 10.52 -10.38 -11.62
C ALA A 77 9.67 -9.66 -10.60
N ARG A 78 8.99 -10.45 -9.75
CA ARG A 78 8.13 -9.89 -8.71
C ARG A 78 8.91 -9.17 -7.61
N ASP A 79 10.10 -9.66 -7.28
CA ASP A 79 10.99 -9.02 -6.31
C ASP A 79 11.33 -7.58 -6.72
N LYS A 80 11.52 -7.36 -8.02
CA LYS A 80 11.84 -6.05 -8.60
C LYS A 80 10.63 -5.12 -8.57
N ALA A 81 9.45 -5.64 -8.93
CA ALA A 81 8.21 -4.88 -8.79
C ALA A 81 8.02 -4.42 -7.34
N LEU A 82 8.17 -5.32 -6.37
CA LEU A 82 8.04 -5.04 -4.95
C LEU A 82 9.12 -4.07 -4.45
N HIS A 83 10.37 -4.22 -4.89
CA HIS A 83 11.46 -3.28 -4.57
C HIS A 83 11.14 -1.86 -5.05
N THR A 84 10.67 -1.73 -6.31
CA THR A 84 10.32 -0.42 -6.87
C THR A 84 9.10 0.22 -6.21
N LEU A 85 8.17 -0.60 -5.71
CA LEU A 85 7.01 -0.13 -4.95
C LEU A 85 7.40 0.40 -3.56
N LYS A 86 8.20 -0.37 -2.81
CA LYS A 86 8.71 0.08 -1.50
C LYS A 86 9.52 1.36 -1.62
N ASN A 87 10.28 1.50 -2.70
CA ASN A 87 11.09 2.68 -2.99
C ASN A 87 10.37 3.71 -3.88
N LYS A 88 9.09 3.98 -3.62
CA LYS A 88 8.27 4.91 -4.43
C LYS A 88 8.85 6.31 -4.63
N ILE A 89 9.62 6.82 -3.67
CA ILE A 89 10.24 8.15 -3.77
C ILE A 89 11.31 8.17 -4.87
N GLN A 90 12.12 7.11 -4.95
CA GLN A 90 13.29 7.00 -5.81
C GLN A 90 12.93 6.61 -7.26
N TYR A 91 11.89 5.80 -7.44
CA TYR A 91 11.46 5.36 -8.77
C TYR A 91 10.24 6.12 -9.30
N GLY A 92 9.42 6.71 -8.41
CA GLY A 92 8.21 7.43 -8.79
C GLY A 92 7.10 6.53 -9.34
N ILE A 93 7.07 5.25 -8.92
CA ILE A 93 6.07 4.29 -9.37
C ILE A 93 4.87 4.33 -8.43
N PHE A 94 3.78 4.91 -8.91
CA PHE A 94 2.50 4.99 -8.23
C PHE A 94 1.46 4.28 -9.11
N PRO A 95 1.21 2.99 -8.89
CA PRO A 95 0.25 2.22 -9.70
C PRO A 95 -1.20 2.65 -9.44
N ASP A 96 -2.07 2.31 -10.37
CA ASP A 96 -3.51 2.37 -10.17
C ASP A 96 -4.03 1.13 -9.43
N ASP A 97 -5.24 1.24 -8.87
CA ASP A 97 -5.95 0.17 -8.15
C ASP A 97 -5.95 -1.15 -8.92
N PHE A 98 -6.20 -1.11 -10.22
CA PHE A 98 -6.22 -2.30 -11.07
C PHE A 98 -4.84 -2.96 -11.17
N THR A 99 -3.76 -2.18 -11.30
CA THR A 99 -2.41 -2.74 -11.34
C THR A 99 -1.98 -3.30 -9.99
N PHE A 100 -2.41 -2.69 -8.88
CA PHE A 100 -2.26 -3.29 -7.56
C PHE A 100 -2.96 -4.65 -7.46
N ASN A 101 -4.19 -4.76 -7.98
CA ASN A 101 -4.92 -6.02 -7.99
C ASN A 101 -4.20 -7.12 -8.77
N LEU A 102 -3.66 -6.79 -9.95
CA LEU A 102 -2.85 -7.75 -10.73
C LEU A 102 -1.62 -8.24 -9.95
N LEU A 103 -0.96 -7.35 -9.23
CA LEU A 103 0.22 -7.71 -8.46
C LEU A 103 -0.15 -8.55 -7.24
N MET A 104 -1.18 -8.15 -6.49
CA MET A 104 -1.69 -8.90 -5.33
C MET A 104 -2.15 -10.29 -5.72
N ASP A 105 -2.95 -10.42 -6.78
CA ASP A 105 -3.43 -11.72 -7.30
C ASP A 105 -2.26 -12.65 -7.67
N SER A 106 -1.19 -12.11 -8.26
CA SER A 106 0.01 -12.90 -8.58
C SER A 106 0.71 -13.48 -7.35
N PHE A 107 0.74 -12.76 -6.23
CA PHE A 107 1.32 -13.23 -4.98
C PHE A 107 0.39 -14.20 -4.25
N ILE A 108 -0.92 -13.93 -4.29
CA ILE A 108 -1.95 -14.80 -3.71
C ILE A 108 -1.94 -16.19 -4.39
N LYS A 109 -1.83 -16.25 -5.71
CA LYS A 109 -1.77 -17.51 -6.48
C LYS A 109 -0.57 -18.38 -6.11
N ASP A 110 0.54 -17.75 -5.76
CA ASP A 110 1.78 -18.44 -5.35
C ASP A 110 1.86 -18.66 -3.83
N ALA A 111 0.80 -18.34 -3.09
CA ALA A 111 0.70 -18.43 -1.64
C ALA A 111 1.77 -17.64 -0.86
N ASP A 112 2.36 -16.60 -1.47
CA ASP A 112 3.27 -15.69 -0.79
C ASP A 112 2.49 -14.53 -0.15
N PHE A 113 1.91 -14.80 1.02
CA PHE A 113 1.10 -13.83 1.76
C PHE A 113 1.93 -12.70 2.35
N LYS A 114 3.22 -12.90 2.64
CA LYS A 114 4.09 -11.86 3.19
C LYS A 114 4.33 -10.75 2.17
N SER A 115 4.67 -11.13 0.94
CA SER A 115 4.82 -10.17 -0.15
C SER A 115 3.50 -9.51 -0.51
N ALA A 116 2.39 -10.26 -0.50
CA ALA A 116 1.05 -9.69 -0.71
C ALA A 116 0.72 -8.62 0.34
N CYS A 117 1.01 -8.85 1.62
CA CYS A 117 0.84 -7.85 2.67
C CYS A 117 1.68 -6.61 2.44
N SER A 118 2.96 -6.76 2.05
CA SER A 118 3.79 -5.61 1.67
C SER A 118 3.19 -4.79 0.52
N VAL A 119 2.47 -5.42 -0.42
CA VAL A 119 1.76 -4.68 -1.48
C VAL A 119 0.55 -3.94 -0.91
N VAL A 120 -0.23 -4.58 -0.02
CA VAL A 120 -1.38 -3.93 0.66
C VAL A 120 -0.94 -2.74 1.51
N GLU A 121 0.22 -2.82 2.16
CA GLU A 121 0.81 -1.69 2.87
C GLU A 121 1.06 -0.49 1.94
N GLU A 122 1.52 -0.73 0.72
CA GLU A 122 1.72 0.33 -0.27
C GLU A 122 0.40 0.87 -0.84
N VAL A 123 -0.61 0.02 -1.04
CA VAL A 123 -1.98 0.44 -1.37
C VAL A 123 -2.50 1.38 -0.28
N MET A 124 -2.28 1.00 0.97
CA MET A 124 -2.67 1.79 2.14
C MET A 124 -1.93 3.13 2.21
N LEU A 125 -0.63 3.17 1.98
CA LEU A 125 0.15 4.42 1.97
C LEU A 125 -0.26 5.37 0.83
N GLN A 126 -0.86 4.86 -0.24
CA GLN A 126 -1.41 5.65 -1.35
C GLN A 126 -2.91 5.95 -1.17
N GLU A 127 -3.54 5.41 -0.13
CA GLU A 127 -5.00 5.46 0.12
C GLU A 127 -5.83 4.95 -1.08
N ALA A 128 -5.27 4.04 -1.87
CA ALA A 128 -5.80 3.55 -3.15
C ALA A 128 -6.85 2.43 -2.96
N PHE A 129 -7.98 2.76 -2.33
CA PHE A 129 -9.08 1.83 -2.05
C PHE A 129 -10.39 2.22 -2.75
N ASP A 130 -10.32 2.78 -3.94
CA ASP A 130 -11.52 3.23 -4.66
C ASP A 130 -12.30 2.04 -5.23
N LEU A 131 -11.59 1.02 -5.72
CA LEU A 131 -12.22 -0.18 -6.26
C LEU A 131 -12.63 -1.21 -5.17
N PRO A 132 -13.85 -1.77 -5.24
CA PRO A 132 -14.28 -2.84 -4.34
C PRO A 132 -13.41 -4.10 -4.43
N SER A 133 -12.92 -4.44 -5.62
CA SER A 133 -12.01 -5.58 -5.83
C SER A 133 -10.72 -5.44 -5.02
N THR A 134 -10.13 -4.25 -5.00
CA THR A 134 -8.92 -3.94 -4.22
C THR A 134 -9.16 -4.12 -2.74
N GLN A 135 -10.33 -3.69 -2.24
CA GLN A 135 -10.71 -3.87 -0.83
C GLN A 135 -10.85 -5.35 -0.48
N ILE A 136 -11.53 -6.14 -1.32
CA ILE A 136 -11.74 -7.57 -1.11
C ILE A 136 -10.41 -8.33 -1.14
N LEU A 137 -9.56 -8.09 -2.14
CA LEU A 137 -8.25 -8.72 -2.28
C LEU A 137 -7.30 -8.34 -1.13
N SER A 138 -7.34 -7.08 -0.69
CA SER A 138 -6.55 -6.61 0.45
C SER A 138 -6.97 -7.33 1.73
N LEU A 139 -8.28 -7.40 2.01
CA LEU A 139 -8.79 -8.13 3.18
C LEU A 139 -8.41 -9.61 3.12
N TYR A 140 -8.46 -10.23 1.94
CA TYR A 140 -8.07 -11.63 1.75
C TYR A 140 -6.59 -11.88 2.04
N ALA A 141 -5.72 -11.01 1.54
CA ALA A 141 -4.28 -11.09 1.82
C ALA A 141 -3.99 -10.91 3.32
N LEU A 142 -4.60 -9.90 3.96
CA LEU A 142 -4.43 -9.63 5.39
C LEU A 142 -4.98 -10.76 6.27
N GLY A 143 -6.16 -11.30 5.94
CA GLY A 143 -6.76 -12.42 6.66
C GLY A 143 -5.93 -13.70 6.58
N SER A 144 -5.41 -14.02 5.40
CA SER A 144 -4.53 -15.18 5.18
C SER A 144 -3.18 -15.02 5.89
N TYR A 145 -2.65 -13.80 5.95
CA TYR A 145 -1.42 -13.50 6.68
C TYR A 145 -1.61 -13.63 8.20
N LEU A 146 -2.72 -13.11 8.74
CA LEU A 146 -3.09 -13.26 10.15
C LEU A 146 -3.25 -14.73 10.56
N ALA A 147 -3.82 -15.56 9.69
CA ALA A 147 -3.94 -17.00 9.94
C ALA A 147 -2.59 -17.71 10.07
N THR A 148 -1.54 -17.17 9.46
CA THR A 148 -0.17 -17.72 9.55
C THR A 148 0.50 -17.43 10.90
N ARG A 149 -0.11 -16.57 11.75
CA ARG A 149 0.40 -16.13 13.07
C ARG A 149 1.92 -15.87 13.12
N PRO A 150 2.44 -14.96 12.28
CA PRO A 150 3.85 -14.59 12.34
C PRO A 150 4.17 -13.85 13.66
N GLN A 151 5.41 -13.99 14.15
CA GLN A 151 5.95 -13.08 15.16
C GLN A 151 6.19 -11.73 14.49
N LEU A 152 5.30 -10.77 14.76
CA LEU A 152 5.33 -9.46 14.13
C LEU A 152 6.27 -8.52 14.87
N ALA A 153 7.09 -7.80 14.12
CA ALA A 153 7.78 -6.64 14.66
C ALA A 153 6.78 -5.49 14.88
N VAL A 154 7.03 -4.60 15.84
CA VAL A 154 6.13 -3.46 16.14
C VAL A 154 5.86 -2.58 14.90
N SER A 155 6.79 -2.51 13.94
CA SER A 155 6.58 -1.81 12.67
C SER A 155 5.59 -2.52 11.73
N GLU A 156 5.63 -3.86 11.70
CA GLU A 156 4.72 -4.69 10.92
C GLU A 156 3.33 -4.69 11.56
N GLU A 157 3.23 -4.70 12.89
CA GLU A 157 1.96 -4.53 13.61
C GLU A 157 1.30 -3.18 13.29
N ARG A 158 2.09 -2.10 13.22
CA ARG A 158 1.60 -0.78 12.83
C ARG A 158 1.05 -0.78 11.40
N ALA A 159 1.78 -1.37 10.45
CA ALA A 159 1.40 -1.40 9.06
C ALA A 159 0.16 -2.29 8.82
N LEU A 160 0.10 -3.44 9.49
CA LEU A 160 -1.04 -4.34 9.52
C LEU A 160 -2.27 -3.67 10.15
N GLY A 161 -2.10 -2.98 11.27
CA GLY A 161 -3.19 -2.27 11.95
C GLY A 161 -3.79 -1.15 11.09
N ALA A 162 -2.93 -0.38 10.43
CA ALA A 162 -3.34 0.72 9.56
C ALA A 162 -4.06 0.23 8.29
N SER A 163 -3.54 -0.82 7.65
CA SER A 163 -4.15 -1.42 6.46
C SER A 163 -5.53 -2.01 6.74
N LEU A 164 -5.68 -2.74 7.86
CA LEU A 164 -6.98 -3.27 8.29
C LEU A 164 -7.99 -2.16 8.61
N LEU A 165 -7.54 -1.08 9.26
CA LEU A 165 -8.42 0.05 9.62
C LEU A 165 -8.96 0.75 8.37
N ILE A 166 -8.09 1.09 7.41
CA ILE A 166 -8.48 1.84 6.21
C ILE A 166 -9.34 0.96 5.29
N CYS A 167 -8.97 -0.32 5.09
CA CYS A 167 -9.81 -1.25 4.34
C CYS A 167 -11.20 -1.40 5.00
N GLY A 168 -11.22 -1.51 6.33
CA GLY A 168 -12.44 -1.70 7.09
C GLY A 168 -13.38 -0.48 7.04
N GLN A 169 -12.87 0.76 6.95
CA GLN A 169 -13.71 1.97 6.86
C GLN A 169 -14.55 2.03 5.58
N LYS A 170 -14.14 1.34 4.51
CA LYS A 170 -14.87 1.32 3.24
C LYS A 170 -15.97 0.26 3.18
N GLN A 171 -16.01 -0.66 4.15
CA GLN A 171 -16.89 -1.82 4.16
C GLN A 171 -17.84 -1.74 5.37
N ASP A 172 -19.15 -1.67 5.13
CA ASP A 172 -20.18 -1.70 6.18
C ASP A 172 -20.55 -3.14 6.62
N ASN A 173 -19.85 -4.15 6.08
CA ASN A 173 -20.09 -5.56 6.37
C ASN A 173 -19.50 -6.00 7.72
N THR A 174 -19.95 -7.14 8.24
CA THR A 174 -19.36 -7.88 9.39
C THR A 174 -17.82 -7.96 9.30
N ILE A 175 -17.29 -8.21 8.10
CA ILE A 175 -15.85 -8.28 7.84
C ILE A 175 -15.18 -6.92 7.97
N GLY A 176 -15.82 -5.85 7.49
CA GLY A 176 -15.29 -4.49 7.62
C GLY A 176 -15.17 -4.06 9.08
N LEU A 177 -16.21 -4.31 9.88
CA LEU A 177 -16.23 -3.96 11.31
C LEU A 177 -15.26 -4.80 12.13
N SER A 178 -15.11 -6.09 11.81
CA SER A 178 -14.09 -6.95 12.44
C SER A 178 -12.66 -6.55 12.03
N ALA A 179 -12.44 -6.12 10.79
CA ALA A 179 -11.16 -5.56 10.36
C ALA A 179 -10.84 -4.22 11.05
N GLN A 180 -11.84 -3.33 11.22
CA GLN A 180 -11.66 -2.09 11.98
C GLN A 180 -11.33 -2.36 13.46
N LEU A 181 -11.97 -3.36 14.06
CA LEU A 181 -11.70 -3.77 15.44
C LEU A 181 -10.25 -4.25 15.61
N LEU A 182 -9.80 -5.17 14.75
CA LEU A 182 -8.42 -5.64 14.73
C LEU A 182 -7.44 -4.49 14.48
N GLY A 183 -7.72 -3.64 13.48
CA GLY A 183 -6.87 -2.52 13.12
C GLY A 183 -6.63 -1.57 14.29
N ASN A 184 -7.72 -1.17 14.97
CA ASN A 184 -7.63 -0.32 16.15
C ASN A 184 -6.93 -1.00 17.34
N ALA A 185 -7.08 -2.32 17.50
CA ALA A 185 -6.39 -3.06 18.55
C ALA A 185 -4.87 -3.12 18.32
N PHE A 186 -4.42 -3.39 17.09
CA PHE A 186 -3.00 -3.35 16.75
C PHE A 186 -2.41 -1.95 16.90
N LEU A 187 -3.12 -0.91 16.43
CA LEU A 187 -2.66 0.48 16.59
C LEU A 187 -2.64 0.90 18.06
N GLY A 188 -3.60 0.46 18.87
CA GLY A 188 -3.61 0.68 20.32
C GLY A 188 -2.45 -0.01 21.05
N LYS A 189 -2.05 -1.21 20.61
CA LYS A 189 -0.84 -1.86 21.12
C LYS A 189 0.41 -1.03 20.80
N VAL A 190 0.54 -0.52 19.58
CA VAL A 190 1.67 0.33 19.17
C VAL A 190 1.67 1.66 19.93
N GLU A 191 0.50 2.28 20.12
CA GLU A 191 0.32 3.50 20.91
C GLU A 191 0.83 3.31 22.35
N ASN A 192 0.48 2.21 23.00
CA ASN A 192 0.91 1.92 24.38
C ASN A 192 2.41 1.62 24.49
N LEU A 193 3.03 1.02 23.48
CA LEU A 193 4.44 0.61 23.53
C LEU A 193 5.40 1.75 23.15
N LYS A 194 5.04 2.56 22.14
CA LYS A 194 5.94 3.56 21.53
C LYS A 194 5.38 4.98 21.52
N GLY A 195 4.19 5.21 22.04
CA GLY A 195 3.49 6.50 22.02
C GLY A 195 2.81 6.78 20.69
N ILE A 196 1.96 7.83 20.68
CA ILE A 196 1.14 8.17 19.51
C ILE A 196 1.96 8.63 18.31
N HIS A 197 3.11 9.26 18.54
CA HIS A 197 3.98 9.73 17.45
C HIS A 197 4.41 8.60 16.53
N ALA A 198 4.72 7.42 17.09
CA ALA A 198 5.09 6.24 16.32
C ALA A 198 3.95 5.73 15.43
N VAL A 199 2.69 5.96 15.82
CA VAL A 199 1.50 5.50 15.09
C VAL A 199 1.31 6.30 13.80
N PHE A 200 1.31 7.64 13.86
CA PHE A 200 1.03 8.47 12.69
C PHE A 200 2.27 8.85 11.86
N LYS A 201 3.50 8.74 12.37
CA LYS A 201 4.72 9.09 11.63
C LYS A 201 4.86 8.25 10.36
N GLY A 202 4.65 8.88 9.21
CA GLY A 202 4.77 8.27 7.88
C GLY A 202 3.58 7.40 7.45
N MET A 203 2.45 7.49 8.15
CA MET A 203 1.23 6.76 7.83
C MET A 203 0.06 7.74 7.66
N PRO A 204 -0.90 7.52 6.74
CA PRO A 204 -2.15 8.27 6.67
C PRO A 204 -3.10 7.90 7.82
N LEU A 205 -2.68 8.18 9.05
CA LEU A 205 -3.47 7.97 10.26
C LEU A 205 -3.67 9.28 10.99
N PHE A 206 -4.80 9.39 11.69
CA PHE A 206 -5.14 10.58 12.46
C PHE A 206 -4.32 10.65 13.76
N TRP A 207 -3.90 11.85 14.16
CA TRP A 207 -3.11 12.10 15.38
C TRP A 207 -3.92 12.04 16.69
N GLY A 208 -5.18 11.60 16.64
CA GLY A 208 -6.04 11.55 17.81
C GLY A 208 -5.80 10.29 18.64
N ARG A 209 -5.59 10.48 19.96
CA ARG A 209 -5.34 9.42 20.94
C ARG A 209 -6.51 8.45 21.10
N GLY A 210 -6.20 7.28 21.65
CA GLY A 210 -7.19 6.32 22.15
C GLY A 210 -7.74 5.39 21.07
N TYR A 211 -6.85 4.69 20.35
CA TYR A 211 -7.27 3.68 19.38
C TYR A 211 -8.02 2.51 20.04
N LEU A 212 -7.65 2.13 21.28
CA LEU A 212 -8.41 1.15 22.07
C LEU A 212 -9.82 1.63 22.41
N GLY A 213 -10.00 2.92 22.70
CA GLY A 213 -11.33 3.51 22.91
C GLY A 213 -12.20 3.42 21.66
N ARG A 214 -11.61 3.65 20.47
CA ARG A 214 -12.32 3.48 19.18
C ARG A 214 -12.68 2.03 18.91
N ALA A 215 -11.81 1.08 19.28
CA ALA A 215 -12.10 -0.35 19.20
C ALA A 215 -13.35 -0.71 20.03
N LEU A 216 -13.44 -0.21 21.26
CA LEU A 216 -14.60 -0.43 22.13
C LEU A 216 -15.86 0.25 21.58
N ALA A 217 -15.76 1.46 21.03
CA ALA A 217 -16.88 2.13 20.39
C ALA A 217 -17.45 1.34 19.19
N ILE A 218 -16.60 0.60 18.45
CA ILE A 218 -17.06 -0.31 17.40
C ILE A 218 -17.85 -1.48 18.01
N MET A 219 -17.38 -2.05 19.12
CA MET A 219 -18.13 -3.11 19.82
C MET A 219 -19.47 -2.61 20.34
N GLU A 220 -19.53 -1.41 20.91
CA GLU A 220 -20.78 -0.76 21.33
C GLU A 220 -21.71 -0.51 20.14
N ARG A 221 -21.17 -0.07 19.00
CA ARG A 221 -21.95 0.11 17.76
C ARG A 221 -22.52 -1.22 17.26
N VAL A 222 -21.76 -2.30 17.31
CA VAL A 222 -22.24 -3.65 16.93
C VAL A 222 -23.28 -4.14 17.94
N ALA A 223 -23.10 -3.90 19.22
CA ALA A 223 -24.07 -4.25 20.26
C ALA A 223 -25.40 -3.48 20.07
N ALA A 224 -25.33 -2.20 19.70
CA ALA A 224 -26.49 -1.34 19.46
C ALA A 224 -27.16 -1.56 18.08
N ALA A 225 -26.42 -2.05 17.08
CA ALA A 225 -26.96 -2.27 15.74
C ALA A 225 -28.02 -3.38 15.74
N SER A 226 -29.15 -3.16 15.07
CA SER A 226 -30.23 -4.14 14.88
C SER A 226 -30.07 -5.01 13.64
N SER A 227 -29.03 -4.78 12.85
CA SER A 227 -28.67 -5.58 11.66
C SER A 227 -27.98 -6.89 12.03
N ASP A 228 -27.98 -7.86 11.10
CA ASP A 228 -27.29 -9.18 11.18
C ASP A 228 -25.75 -9.04 11.12
N VAL A 229 -25.23 -7.92 11.63
CA VAL A 229 -23.81 -7.63 11.71
C VAL A 229 -23.24 -8.37 12.91
N LYS A 230 -22.29 -9.26 12.64
CA LYS A 230 -21.63 -10.08 13.65
C LYS A 230 -20.16 -9.66 13.79
N LEU A 231 -19.53 -10.12 14.87
CA LEU A 231 -18.08 -10.05 15.03
C LEU A 231 -17.53 -11.47 15.06
N SER A 232 -16.39 -11.69 14.41
CA SER A 232 -15.79 -13.02 14.40
C SER A 232 -15.16 -13.34 15.77
N LYS A 233 -15.34 -14.58 16.23
CA LYS A 233 -14.77 -15.04 17.50
C LYS A 233 -13.24 -14.92 17.53
N ASP A 234 -12.59 -15.16 16.40
CA ASP A 234 -11.15 -15.04 16.25
C ASP A 234 -10.67 -13.62 16.50
N THR A 235 -11.40 -12.62 15.99
CA THR A 235 -11.03 -11.21 16.23
C THR A 235 -11.11 -10.84 17.71
N LEU A 236 -12.10 -11.33 18.43
CA LEU A 236 -12.19 -11.11 19.87
C LEU A 236 -11.06 -11.86 20.62
N GLY A 237 -10.70 -13.05 20.16
CA GLY A 237 -9.53 -13.79 20.66
C GLY A 237 -8.22 -13.01 20.47
N TYR A 238 -7.97 -12.52 19.26
CA TYR A 238 -6.78 -11.71 18.97
C TYR A 238 -6.73 -10.43 19.81
N VAL A 239 -7.84 -9.72 19.97
CA VAL A 239 -7.88 -8.53 20.83
C VAL A 239 -7.60 -8.89 22.28
N ASN A 240 -8.14 -10.01 22.77
CA ASN A 240 -7.88 -10.46 24.13
C ASN A 240 -6.39 -10.83 24.34
N ASP A 241 -5.79 -11.55 23.39
CA ASP A 241 -4.36 -11.89 23.42
C ASP A 241 -3.49 -10.62 23.40
N LEU A 242 -3.82 -9.66 22.51
CA LEU A 242 -3.11 -8.37 22.42
C LEU A 242 -3.24 -7.53 23.70
N LEU A 243 -4.38 -7.59 24.39
CA LEU A 243 -4.59 -6.91 25.67
C LEU A 243 -3.84 -7.59 26.83
N HIS A 244 -3.62 -8.90 26.75
CA HIS A 244 -2.83 -9.65 27.72
C HIS A 244 -1.32 -9.50 27.51
N ASP A 245 -0.87 -9.35 26.26
CA ASP A 245 0.52 -9.11 25.90
C ASP A 245 1.01 -7.69 26.23
N LEU A 246 0.10 -6.77 26.54
CA LEU A 246 0.47 -5.43 26.99
C LEU A 246 1.04 -5.50 28.41
N PRO A 247 2.26 -4.98 28.64
CA PRO A 247 2.83 -4.95 29.98
C PRO A 247 1.95 -4.07 30.86
N LEU A 248 1.24 -4.71 31.78
CA LEU A 248 0.65 -4.04 32.93
C LEU A 248 1.83 -3.51 33.75
N THR A 249 2.13 -2.22 33.56
CA THR A 249 3.21 -1.46 34.20
C THR A 249 4.64 -1.92 33.88
N SER A 250 5.41 -1.12 33.13
CA SER A 250 6.86 -1.14 33.30
C SER A 250 7.16 -0.45 34.64
N GLU A 251 7.53 -1.26 35.63
CA GLU A 251 8.28 -0.77 36.77
C GLU A 251 9.48 0.05 36.26
N SER A 252 9.71 1.15 36.97
CA SER A 252 10.89 1.98 36.85
C SER A 252 12.16 1.16 37.09
N ASP A 253 12.87 0.80 36.04
CA ASP A 253 14.29 0.47 36.14
C ASP A 253 15.12 1.56 35.45
N SER A 254 15.31 2.62 36.23
CA SER A 254 16.52 3.42 36.19
C SER A 254 17.71 2.50 36.49
N SER A 255 18.47 2.10 35.48
CA SER A 255 19.90 1.87 35.65
C SER A 255 20.64 2.19 34.35
N GLY A 256 21.60 3.10 34.46
CA GLY A 256 22.25 3.75 33.33
C GLY A 256 23.39 2.96 32.75
N GLU A 257 23.64 3.20 31.46
CA GLU A 257 24.96 3.21 30.88
C GLU A 257 25.01 4.39 29.89
N GLU A 258 25.87 5.35 30.19
CA GLU A 258 26.20 6.49 29.34
C GLU A 258 27.01 6.02 28.12
N SER A 259 26.65 6.48 26.92
CA SER A 259 27.59 7.08 25.96
C SER A 259 26.96 7.16 24.56
N GLY A 260 26.68 8.38 24.09
CA GLY A 260 26.38 8.65 22.67
C GLY A 260 25.37 9.76 22.42
N GLY A 261 25.85 10.95 22.02
CA GLY A 261 25.14 11.95 21.19
C GLY A 261 23.94 12.68 21.78
N GLU A 262 24.13 13.95 22.18
CA GLU A 262 23.09 14.81 22.77
C GLU A 262 22.01 15.33 21.80
N GLU A 263 21.98 14.93 20.52
CA GLU A 263 20.99 15.42 19.55
C GLU A 263 19.77 14.49 19.34
N ASP A 264 19.85 13.20 19.71
CA ASP A 264 18.73 12.23 19.55
C ASP A 264 17.80 12.14 20.78
N LYS A 265 18.06 12.88 21.86
CA LYS A 265 17.34 12.77 23.14
C LYS A 265 15.96 13.45 23.20
N LYS A 266 15.49 14.12 22.13
CA LYS A 266 14.18 14.82 22.14
C LYS A 266 13.02 14.12 21.43
N GLU A 267 13.25 13.05 20.66
CA GLU A 267 12.16 12.41 19.87
C GLU A 267 11.42 11.26 20.58
N ASN A 268 11.92 10.75 21.72
CA ASN A 268 11.34 9.60 22.42
C ASN A 268 10.77 9.95 23.81
N THR A 269 10.20 11.14 23.99
CA THR A 269 9.42 11.43 25.20
C THR A 269 8.01 10.91 25.00
N VAL A 270 7.68 9.78 25.63
CA VAL A 270 6.28 9.37 25.85
C VAL A 270 5.60 10.51 26.61
N ASP A 271 4.59 11.13 26.01
CA ASP A 271 3.93 12.29 26.62
C ASP A 271 3.25 11.89 27.94
N GLU A 272 3.09 12.83 28.89
CA GLU A 272 2.29 12.62 30.11
C GLU A 272 0.87 12.13 29.78
N ASP A 273 0.33 12.59 28.66
CA ASP A 273 -0.95 12.15 28.12
C ASP A 273 -0.94 10.71 27.59
N ASP A 274 0.18 10.21 27.04
CA ASP A 274 0.30 8.80 26.61
C ASP A 274 0.33 7.89 27.84
N GLN A 275 0.97 8.35 28.93
CA GLN A 275 0.94 7.66 30.22
C GLN A 275 -0.48 7.66 30.82
N ALA A 276 -1.25 8.74 30.63
CA ALA A 276 -2.65 8.81 31.06
C ALA A 276 -3.56 7.84 30.27
N GLU A 277 -3.30 7.61 28.98
CA GLU A 277 -4.00 6.57 28.21
C GLU A 277 -3.59 5.16 28.62
N ALA A 278 -2.30 4.93 28.90
CA ALA A 278 -1.82 3.66 29.47
C ALA A 278 -2.46 3.35 30.83
N ALA A 279 -2.73 4.37 31.65
CA ALA A 279 -3.43 4.22 32.92
C ALA A 279 -4.90 3.80 32.77
N LYS A 280 -5.54 4.05 31.62
CA LYS A 280 -6.91 3.61 31.30
C LYS A 280 -6.99 2.17 30.82
N LEU A 281 -5.86 1.50 30.58
CA LEU A 281 -5.80 0.10 30.13
C LEU A 281 -6.65 -0.86 30.99
N PRO A 282 -6.65 -0.80 32.34
CA PRO A 282 -7.46 -1.68 33.16
C PRO A 282 -8.97 -1.45 32.97
N GLU A 283 -9.37 -0.21 32.70
CA GLU A 283 -10.77 0.13 32.39
C GLU A 283 -11.18 -0.41 31.03
N TYR A 284 -10.29 -0.31 30.03
CA TYR A 284 -10.52 -0.88 28.71
C TYR A 284 -10.66 -2.40 28.75
N VAL A 285 -9.83 -3.10 29.53
CA VAL A 285 -9.94 -4.55 29.70
C VAL A 285 -11.26 -4.95 30.37
N LYS A 286 -11.72 -4.19 31.38
CA LYS A 286 -13.02 -4.43 32.02
C LYS A 286 -14.18 -4.23 31.03
N LYS A 287 -14.19 -3.09 30.33
CA LYS A 287 -15.21 -2.79 29.32
C LYS A 287 -15.21 -3.81 28.17
N PHE A 288 -14.04 -4.26 27.73
CA PHE A 288 -13.91 -5.30 26.72
C PHE A 288 -14.56 -6.62 27.18
N LYS A 289 -14.29 -7.05 28.42
CA LYS A 289 -14.90 -8.26 29.00
C LYS A 289 -16.43 -8.12 29.10
N GLU A 290 -16.92 -6.99 29.58
CA GLU A 290 -18.36 -6.71 29.64
C GLU A 290 -19.01 -6.74 28.24
N LEU A 291 -18.45 -6.02 27.27
CA LEU A 291 -18.97 -5.98 25.90
C LEU A 291 -18.88 -7.34 25.19
N SER A 292 -17.80 -8.11 25.42
CA SER A 292 -17.69 -9.47 24.88
C SER A 292 -18.80 -10.39 25.41
N SER A 293 -19.09 -10.34 26.71
CA SER A 293 -20.19 -11.12 27.30
C SER A 293 -21.57 -10.67 26.80
N GLN A 294 -21.75 -9.37 26.55
CA GLN A 294 -22.97 -8.83 25.96
C GLN A 294 -23.16 -9.31 24.53
N LEU A 295 -22.10 -9.28 23.70
CA LEU A 295 -22.15 -9.76 22.31
C LEU A 295 -22.40 -11.26 22.22
N GLU A 296 -21.83 -12.05 23.13
CA GLU A 296 -22.09 -13.49 23.24
C GLU A 296 -23.55 -13.77 23.63
N SER A 297 -24.09 -13.05 24.62
CA SER A 297 -25.48 -13.21 25.05
C SER A 297 -26.50 -12.83 23.96
N GLN A 298 -26.14 -11.87 23.10
CA GLN A 298 -26.95 -11.44 21.95
C GLN A 298 -26.82 -12.35 20.72
N GLY A 299 -25.93 -13.35 20.73
CA GLY A 299 -25.70 -14.23 19.58
C GLY A 299 -25.08 -13.52 18.37
N LYS A 300 -24.42 -12.38 18.58
CA LYS A 300 -23.77 -11.59 17.52
C LYS A 300 -22.31 -11.99 17.27
N VAL A 301 -21.86 -13.11 17.83
CA VAL A 301 -20.53 -13.65 17.61
C VAL A 301 -20.62 -14.78 16.60
N GLU A 302 -19.92 -14.62 15.48
CA GLU A 302 -19.83 -15.66 14.46
C GLU A 302 -18.71 -16.64 14.81
N SER A 303 -18.99 -17.93 14.71
CA SER A 303 -18.04 -19.01 15.04
C SER A 303 -17.05 -19.30 13.91
N THR A 304 -17.27 -18.74 12.72
CA THR A 304 -16.39 -18.88 11.56
C THR A 304 -15.13 -18.04 11.75
N SER A 305 -14.00 -18.56 11.25
CA SER A 305 -12.74 -17.83 11.33
C SER A 305 -12.80 -16.57 10.47
N PHE A 306 -12.04 -15.54 10.85
CA PHE A 306 -11.96 -14.31 10.06
C PHE A 306 -11.48 -14.61 8.63
N GLN A 307 -10.57 -15.58 8.48
CA GLN A 307 -10.09 -16.04 7.17
C GLN A 307 -11.22 -16.67 6.35
N ASP A 308 -11.99 -17.59 6.93
CA ASP A 308 -13.08 -18.28 6.21
C ASP A 308 -14.16 -17.29 5.75
N LEU A 309 -14.50 -16.31 6.60
CA LEU A 309 -15.43 -15.24 6.24
C LEU A 309 -14.93 -14.41 5.07
N VAL A 310 -13.66 -14.01 5.10
CA VAL A 310 -13.06 -13.24 4.02
C VAL A 310 -12.95 -14.07 2.75
N THR A 311 -12.63 -15.38 2.84
CA THR A 311 -12.60 -16.27 1.67
C THR A 311 -13.98 -16.45 1.05
N ALA A 312 -15.03 -16.59 1.86
CA ALA A 312 -16.40 -16.72 1.39
C ALA A 312 -16.86 -15.42 0.71
N LEU A 313 -16.52 -14.26 1.28
CA LEU A 313 -16.81 -12.97 0.68
C LEU A 313 -16.06 -12.77 -0.64
N ALA A 314 -14.79 -13.17 -0.71
CA ALA A 314 -14.03 -13.14 -1.95
C ALA A 314 -14.67 -14.04 -3.02
N GLN A 315 -15.07 -15.26 -2.68
CA GLN A 315 -15.70 -16.18 -3.64
C GLN A 315 -17.06 -15.67 -4.16
N GLN A 316 -17.84 -14.97 -3.33
CA GLN A 316 -19.17 -14.49 -3.71
C GLN A 316 -19.14 -13.15 -4.46
N ASN A 317 -18.34 -12.20 -3.99
CA ASN A 317 -18.42 -10.80 -4.43
C ASN A 317 -17.34 -10.42 -5.45
N LEU A 318 -16.24 -11.17 -5.57
CA LEU A 318 -15.14 -10.82 -6.45
C LEU A 318 -15.57 -10.85 -7.93
N ALA A 319 -16.27 -11.90 -8.36
CA ALA A 319 -16.72 -12.02 -9.75
C ALA A 319 -17.68 -10.89 -10.18
N ALA A 320 -18.51 -10.40 -9.25
CA ALA A 320 -19.39 -9.27 -9.51
C ALA A 320 -18.66 -7.92 -9.51
N ALA A 321 -17.57 -7.79 -8.75
CA ALA A 321 -16.73 -6.60 -8.73
C ALA A 321 -15.77 -6.52 -9.94
N GLU A 322 -15.32 -7.65 -10.47
CA GLU A 322 -14.39 -7.71 -11.60
C GLU A 322 -14.99 -7.20 -12.91
N THR A 323 -16.30 -7.40 -13.15
CA THR A 323 -16.94 -6.98 -14.41
C THR A 323 -16.89 -5.47 -14.65
N PRO A 324 -17.32 -4.58 -13.73
CA PRO A 324 -17.19 -3.14 -13.94
C PRO A 324 -15.73 -2.68 -13.97
N ASP A 325 -14.84 -3.34 -13.22
CA ASP A 325 -13.42 -3.00 -13.19
C ASP A 325 -12.75 -3.26 -14.55
N LEU A 326 -13.10 -4.36 -15.21
CA LEU A 326 -12.63 -4.69 -16.55
C LEU A 326 -13.14 -3.67 -17.58
N GLU A 327 -14.41 -3.27 -17.52
CA GLU A 327 -14.95 -2.24 -18.42
C GLU A 327 -14.23 -0.89 -18.25
N GLN A 328 -13.97 -0.48 -17.01
CA GLN A 328 -13.19 0.73 -16.73
C GLN A 328 -11.76 0.61 -17.25
N TYR A 329 -11.14 -0.56 -17.06
CA TYR A 329 -9.79 -0.82 -17.53
C TYR A 329 -9.69 -0.78 -19.08
N GLU A 330 -10.63 -1.41 -19.80
CA GLU A 330 -10.66 -1.37 -21.26
C GLU A 330 -10.78 0.06 -21.81
N SER A 331 -11.66 0.87 -21.20
CA SER A 331 -11.81 2.28 -21.54
C SER A 331 -10.52 3.07 -21.29
N ARG A 332 -9.85 2.85 -20.16
CA ARG A 332 -8.55 3.48 -19.83
C ARG A 332 -7.46 3.09 -20.83
N VAL A 333 -7.37 1.82 -21.22
CA VAL A 333 -6.39 1.36 -22.22
C VAL A 333 -6.61 2.05 -23.56
N GLN A 334 -7.85 2.17 -24.02
CA GLN A 334 -8.16 2.90 -25.25
C GLN A 334 -7.76 4.38 -25.17
N ALA A 335 -8.01 5.03 -24.03
CA ALA A 335 -7.58 6.40 -23.78
C ALA A 335 -6.05 6.54 -23.81
N TRP A 336 -5.33 5.64 -23.15
CA TRP A 336 -3.85 5.62 -23.16
C TRP A 336 -3.29 5.45 -24.58
N GLU A 337 -3.89 4.58 -25.40
CA GLU A 337 -3.49 4.42 -26.80
C GLU A 337 -3.75 5.67 -27.64
N ALA A 338 -4.85 6.38 -27.40
CA ALA A 338 -5.15 7.64 -28.07
C ALA A 338 -4.13 8.72 -27.69
N GLU A 339 -3.83 8.88 -26.40
CA GLU A 339 -2.81 9.83 -25.93
C GLU A 339 -1.41 9.50 -26.46
N LYS A 340 -1.03 8.22 -26.41
CA LYS A 340 0.25 7.75 -26.97
C LYS A 340 0.35 8.08 -28.45
N ARG A 341 -0.71 7.87 -29.24
CA ARG A 341 -0.76 8.25 -30.67
C ARG A 341 -0.59 9.75 -30.89
N GLN A 342 -1.26 10.57 -30.10
CA GLN A 342 -1.13 12.04 -30.18
C GLN A 342 0.30 12.50 -29.87
N LEU A 343 0.92 11.95 -28.83
CA LEU A 343 2.29 12.30 -28.45
C LEU A 343 3.29 11.86 -29.53
N ILE A 344 3.10 10.69 -30.14
CA ILE A 344 3.92 10.22 -31.26
C ILE A 344 3.79 11.17 -32.47
N GLN A 345 2.57 11.63 -32.77
CA GLN A 345 2.32 12.58 -33.85
C GLN A 345 3.03 13.92 -33.59
N ARG A 346 2.91 14.46 -32.37
CA ARG A 346 3.65 15.67 -31.95
C ARG A 346 5.16 15.49 -32.07
N GLU A 347 5.69 14.33 -31.70
CA GLU A 347 7.12 14.02 -31.83
C GLU A 347 7.57 14.04 -33.31
N LYS A 348 6.77 13.46 -34.22
CA LYS A 348 7.04 13.47 -35.67
C LYS A 348 7.04 14.88 -36.24
N GLU A 349 6.00 15.66 -35.96
CA GLU A 349 5.90 17.05 -36.42
C GLU A 349 7.07 17.92 -35.93
N MET A 350 7.50 17.71 -34.68
CA MET A 350 8.67 18.41 -34.12
C MET A 350 9.97 17.99 -34.80
N ARG A 351 10.12 16.71 -35.19
CA ARG A 351 11.27 16.23 -35.95
C ARG A 351 11.29 16.78 -37.38
N GLU A 352 10.15 16.87 -38.03
CA GLU A 352 10.01 17.43 -39.38
C GLU A 352 10.26 18.95 -39.39
N LYS A 353 9.84 19.69 -38.35
CA LYS A 353 10.07 21.14 -38.23
C LYS A 353 11.52 21.52 -37.88
N LYS A 354 12.33 20.60 -37.33
CA LYS A 354 13.75 20.86 -36.99
C LYS A 354 14.61 21.30 -38.18
N PRO A 355 14.63 20.59 -39.32
CA PRO A 355 15.41 21.02 -40.48
C PRO A 355 14.96 22.38 -41.00
N PHE A 356 13.65 22.63 -41.14
CA PHE A 356 13.14 23.94 -41.59
C PHE A 356 13.60 25.09 -40.69
N ARG A 357 13.49 24.94 -39.37
CA ARG A 357 13.97 25.96 -38.41
C ARG A 357 15.49 26.15 -38.44
N SER A 358 16.25 25.10 -38.74
CA SER A 358 17.71 25.21 -38.90
C SER A 358 18.08 25.96 -40.17
N HIS A 359 17.32 25.79 -41.26
CA HIS A 359 17.52 26.51 -42.52
C HIS A 359 17.08 27.98 -42.41
N GLU A 360 15.95 28.26 -41.74
CA GLU A 360 15.52 29.65 -41.46
C GLU A 360 16.51 30.39 -40.56
N LYS A 361 17.06 29.73 -39.52
CA LYS A 361 18.11 30.32 -38.68
C LYS A 361 19.41 30.54 -39.44
N ALA A 362 19.78 29.65 -40.37
CA ALA A 362 20.95 29.85 -41.21
C ALA A 362 20.76 31.02 -42.19
N ASN A 363 19.55 31.20 -42.73
CA ASN A 363 19.23 32.31 -43.64
C ASN A 363 19.05 33.67 -42.95
N ASN A 364 18.65 33.71 -41.67
CA ASN A 364 18.52 34.97 -40.91
C ASN A 364 19.84 35.47 -40.28
N VAL A 365 20.93 34.69 -40.38
CA VAL A 365 22.27 35.04 -39.84
C VAL A 365 23.21 35.50 -40.97
N VAL A 366 22.76 35.45 -42.22
CA VAL A 366 23.40 36.05 -43.41
C VAL A 366 22.70 37.37 -43.71
#